data_AF-A0A2V7B996-F1
#
_entry.id   AF-A0A2V7B996-F1
#
_cell.length_a   1.000
_cell.length_b   1.000
_cell.length_c   1.000
_cell.angle_alpha   90.00
_cell.angle_beta   90.00
_cell.angle_gamma   90.00
#
_symmetry.space_group_name_H-M   'P 1'
#
loop_
_entity.id
_entity.type
_entity.pdbx_description
1 polymer ?
#
loop_
_entity_poly.entity_id
_entity_poly.type
_entity_poly.pdbx_seq_one_letter_code
_entity_poly.pdbx_strand_id
1 'polypeptide(L)'
;MMARASGPASLGLVLVATYYATTLALWAGHWFSHLPWSPFRTFHLRGHHTLYPDSRHTRSARFRYGSGRASSIPALLPWLVIEATLASVLVAGWRLPITLGEIVILVVLLNAVHTQFHLLAPWLEERRWFRTARRRHDFHHDADVNFMVGDHFWDRVFGTFHGVGRC
;
A
#
# COMPACT_ATOMS: atom_id res chain seq x y z
N MET A 1 22.44 -31.08 10.12
CA MET A 1 21.17 -30.93 10.86
C MET A 1 21.00 -29.45 11.18
N MET A 2 20.31 -28.68 10.32
CA MET A 2 20.13 -27.25 10.56
C MET A 2 19.14 -27.07 11.72
N ALA A 3 19.56 -26.36 12.76
CA ALA A 3 18.70 -25.98 13.87
C ALA A 3 17.47 -25.26 13.32
N ARG A 4 16.29 -25.90 13.41
CA ARG A 4 15.03 -25.22 13.11
C ARG A 4 14.91 -24.11 14.14
N ALA A 5 14.99 -22.86 13.70
CA ALA A 5 14.71 -21.71 14.55
C ALA A 5 13.25 -21.77 15.01
N SER A 6 12.98 -22.49 16.10
CA SER A 6 11.67 -22.63 16.72
C SER A 6 11.65 -21.71 17.93
N GLY A 7 11.32 -20.43 17.71
CA GLY A 7 11.27 -19.45 18.79
C GLY A 7 10.81 -18.06 18.36
N PRO A 8 10.73 -17.11 19.32
CA PRO A 8 10.24 -15.74 19.10
C PRO A 8 11.02 -14.97 18.03
N ALA A 9 12.33 -15.19 17.93
CA ALA A 9 13.17 -14.59 16.88
C ALA A 9 12.73 -14.99 15.46
N SER A 10 12.25 -16.24 15.30
CA SER A 10 11.72 -16.70 14.01
C SER A 10 10.36 -16.08 13.69
N LEU A 11 9.54 -15.76 14.70
CA LEU A 11 8.29 -15.02 14.51
C LEU A 11 8.58 -13.58 14.11
N GLY A 12 9.46 -12.88 14.83
CA GLY A 12 9.83 -11.50 14.50
C GLY A 12 10.39 -11.36 13.08
N LEU A 13 11.23 -12.31 12.64
CA LEU A 13 11.74 -12.32 11.28
C LEU A 13 10.63 -12.54 10.24
N VAL A 14 9.68 -13.45 10.51
CA VAL A 14 8.52 -13.66 9.64
C VAL A 14 7.74 -12.36 9.52
N LEU A 15 7.40 -11.70 10.64
CA LEU A 15 6.61 -10.47 10.62
C LEU A 15 7.28 -9.35 9.82
N VAL A 16 8.58 -9.12 10.06
CA VAL A 16 9.34 -8.10 9.33
C VAL A 16 9.46 -8.44 7.84
N ALA A 17 9.73 -9.70 7.50
CA ALA A 17 9.84 -10.13 6.12
C ALA A 17 8.50 -9.99 5.37
N THR A 18 7.40 -10.45 5.97
CA THR A 18 6.06 -10.27 5.42
C THR A 18 5.73 -8.80 5.26
N TYR A 19 6.00 -7.96 6.27
CA TYR A 19 5.74 -6.52 6.20
C TYR A 19 6.37 -5.87 4.97
N TYR A 20 7.66 -6.13 4.74
CA TYR A 20 8.36 -5.58 3.59
C TYR A 20 7.92 -6.21 2.27
N ALA A 21 7.60 -7.51 2.24
CA ALA A 21 7.06 -8.17 1.06
C ALA A 21 5.67 -7.61 0.67
N THR A 22 4.78 -7.41 1.65
CA THR A 22 3.42 -6.91 1.40
C THR A 22 3.46 -5.45 0.98
N THR A 23 4.26 -4.62 1.64
CA THR A 23 4.43 -3.22 1.22
C THR A 23 5.09 -3.12 -0.16
N LEU A 24 5.96 -4.06 -0.54
CA LEU A 24 6.50 -4.13 -1.90
C LEU A 24 5.41 -4.50 -2.91
N ALA A 25 4.58 -5.51 -2.62
CA ALA A 25 3.50 -5.93 -3.50
C ALA A 25 2.48 -4.80 -3.73
N LEU A 26 2.13 -4.07 -2.66
CA LEU A 26 1.25 -2.90 -2.74
C LEU A 26 1.89 -1.76 -3.53
N TRP A 27 3.17 -1.45 -3.26
CA TRP A 27 3.92 -0.45 -4.02
C TRP A 27 3.98 -0.81 -5.51
N ALA A 28 4.32 -2.06 -5.83
CA ALA A 28 4.46 -2.54 -7.20
C ALA A 28 3.13 -2.45 -7.95
N GLY A 29 2.03 -2.88 -7.33
CA GLY A 29 0.70 -2.76 -7.96
C GLY A 29 0.27 -1.33 -8.19
N HIS A 30 0.56 -0.44 -7.24
CA HIS A 30 0.28 0.97 -7.38
C HIS A 30 1.14 1.60 -8.49
N TRP A 31 2.47 1.51 -8.40
CA TRP A 31 3.40 2.02 -9.40
C TRP A 31 3.10 1.49 -10.80
N PHE A 32 2.88 0.18 -10.94
CA PHE A 32 2.60 -0.43 -12.23
C PHE A 32 1.31 0.11 -12.84
N SER A 33 0.32 0.48 -12.02
CA SER A 33 -0.90 1.12 -12.53
C SER A 33 -0.69 2.56 -13.02
N HIS A 34 0.44 3.20 -12.71
CA HIS A 34 0.81 4.51 -13.27
C HIS A 34 1.61 4.42 -14.56
N LEU A 35 1.98 3.23 -15.04
CA LEU A 35 2.68 3.10 -16.31
C LEU A 35 1.72 3.36 -17.49
N PRO A 36 2.14 4.09 -18.55
CA PRO A 36 1.26 4.43 -19.68
C PRO A 36 0.67 3.20 -20.41
N TRP A 37 1.44 2.11 -20.47
CA TRP A 37 1.09 0.88 -21.16
C TRP A 37 0.46 -0.19 -20.26
N SER A 38 0.32 0.08 -18.96
CA SER A 38 -0.20 -0.91 -18.03
C SER A 38 -1.69 -1.19 -18.28
N PRO A 39 -2.10 -2.48 -18.37
CA PRO A 39 -3.51 -2.83 -18.47
C PRO A 39 -4.29 -2.44 -17.20
N PHE A 40 -3.59 -2.19 -16.09
CA PHE A 40 -4.21 -1.76 -14.84
C PHE A 40 -4.36 -0.24 -14.71
N ARG A 41 -3.86 0.52 -15.69
CA ARG A 41 -3.89 1.99 -15.68
C ARG A 41 -5.29 2.56 -15.48
N THR A 42 -6.29 1.98 -16.14
CA THR A 42 -7.67 2.47 -16.03
C THR A 42 -8.26 2.24 -14.64
N PHE A 43 -7.87 1.17 -13.95
CA PHE A 43 -8.42 0.81 -12.65
C PHE A 43 -7.96 1.76 -11.54
N HIS A 44 -6.75 2.30 -11.65
CA HIS A 44 -6.24 3.28 -10.71
C HIS A 44 -6.50 4.72 -11.16
N LEU A 45 -6.05 5.13 -12.35
CA LEU A 45 -6.15 6.52 -12.79
C LEU A 45 -7.57 6.93 -13.24
N ARG A 46 -8.31 6.05 -13.92
CA ARG A 46 -9.72 6.36 -14.26
C ARG A 46 -10.70 5.96 -13.16
N GLY A 47 -10.19 5.36 -12.08
CA GLY A 47 -10.96 5.00 -10.90
C GLY A 47 -10.71 5.98 -9.75
N HIS A 48 -9.66 5.70 -8.99
CA HIS A 48 -9.26 6.47 -7.81
C HIS A 48 -9.01 7.93 -8.13
N HIS A 49 -8.18 8.23 -9.15
CA HIS A 49 -7.93 9.62 -9.55
C HIS A 49 -9.15 10.28 -10.23
N THR A 50 -10.16 9.55 -10.70
CA THR A 50 -11.41 10.23 -11.12
C THR A 50 -12.21 10.73 -9.92
N LEU A 51 -12.19 9.98 -8.81
CA LEU A 51 -12.89 10.35 -7.57
C LEU A 51 -12.12 11.41 -6.78
N TYR A 52 -10.79 11.41 -6.91
CA TYR A 52 -9.84 12.25 -6.20
C TYR A 52 -8.79 12.76 -7.20
N PRO A 53 -9.08 13.80 -8.00
CA PRO A 53 -8.31 14.08 -9.22
C PRO A 53 -6.98 14.78 -9.06
N ASP A 54 -6.82 15.57 -8.00
CA ASP A 54 -5.61 16.34 -7.75
C ASP A 54 -5.55 16.72 -6.27
N SER A 55 -4.40 17.24 -5.83
CA SER A 55 -4.14 17.67 -4.44
C SER A 55 -5.19 18.62 -3.85
N ARG A 56 -5.90 19.39 -4.68
CA ARG A 56 -6.94 20.35 -4.26
C ARG A 56 -8.30 19.68 -4.09
N HIS A 57 -8.53 18.56 -4.78
CA HIS A 57 -9.78 17.82 -4.81
C HIS A 57 -9.67 16.39 -4.24
N THR A 58 -8.62 16.06 -3.48
CA THR A 58 -8.44 14.72 -2.87
C THR A 58 -9.40 14.43 -1.71
N ARG A 59 -10.21 15.40 -1.26
CA ARG A 59 -10.90 15.30 0.04
C ARG A 59 -12.41 15.30 -0.11
N SER A 60 -13.08 14.46 0.67
CA SER A 60 -14.53 14.37 0.70
C SER A 60 -15.05 14.12 2.12
N ALA A 61 -16.34 14.43 2.37
CA ALA A 61 -16.97 14.18 3.68
C ALA A 61 -17.10 12.67 3.98
N ARG A 62 -17.18 11.83 2.95
CA ARG A 62 -17.19 10.38 3.02
C ARG A 62 -16.30 9.81 1.93
N PHE A 63 -15.58 8.74 2.24
CA PHE A 63 -14.75 8.05 1.27
C PHE A 63 -15.60 7.34 0.23
N ARG A 64 -15.16 7.40 -1.02
CA ARG A 64 -15.84 6.79 -2.17
C ARG A 64 -14.93 5.70 -2.72
N TYR A 65 -15.45 4.48 -2.75
CA TYR A 65 -14.79 3.39 -3.44
C TYR A 65 -15.17 3.39 -4.91
N GLY A 66 -14.19 3.27 -5.79
CA GLY A 66 -14.45 2.95 -7.19
C GLY A 66 -14.97 1.52 -7.34
N SER A 67 -15.82 1.29 -8.34
CA SER A 67 -16.42 -0.01 -8.64
C SER A 67 -16.21 -0.40 -10.10
N GLY A 68 -16.31 -1.69 -10.42
CA GLY A 68 -16.09 -2.19 -11.78
C GLY A 68 -14.71 -1.77 -12.32
N ARG A 69 -14.69 -1.06 -13.45
CA ARG A 69 -13.45 -0.54 -14.07
C ARG A 69 -12.78 0.62 -13.31
N ALA A 70 -13.43 1.15 -12.27
CA ALA A 70 -12.89 2.16 -11.37
C ALA A 70 -12.36 1.56 -10.05
N SER A 71 -12.51 0.25 -9.83
CA SER A 71 -11.99 -0.40 -8.62
C SER A 71 -10.46 -0.50 -8.68
N SER A 72 -9.77 -0.19 -7.58
CA SER A 72 -8.31 -0.40 -7.49
C SER A 72 -7.93 -1.85 -7.17
N ILE A 73 -8.91 -2.73 -6.87
CA ILE A 73 -8.65 -4.15 -6.54
C ILE A 73 -7.92 -4.85 -7.69
N PRO A 74 -8.34 -4.76 -8.97
CA PRO A 74 -7.64 -5.44 -10.06
C PRO A 74 -6.20 -4.98 -10.26
N ALA A 75 -5.87 -3.75 -9.86
CA ALA A 75 -4.49 -3.23 -9.93
C ALA A 75 -3.58 -3.83 -8.85
N LEU A 76 -4.12 -4.18 -7.69
CA LEU A 76 -3.36 -4.68 -6.52
C LEU A 76 -3.38 -6.20 -6.38
N LEU A 77 -4.51 -6.83 -6.71
CA LEU A 77 -4.76 -8.25 -6.47
C LEU A 77 -3.72 -9.19 -7.10
N PRO A 78 -3.27 -9.00 -8.35
CA PRO A 78 -2.26 -9.88 -8.94
C PRO A 78 -0.96 -9.94 -8.12
N TRP A 79 -0.53 -8.80 -7.57
CA TRP A 79 0.70 -8.69 -6.78
C TRP A 79 0.58 -9.39 -5.43
N LEU A 80 -0.57 -9.24 -4.76
CA LEU A 80 -0.88 -9.96 -3.52
C LEU A 80 -1.04 -11.46 -3.73
N VAL A 81 -1.58 -11.90 -4.88
CA VAL A 81 -1.67 -13.32 -5.24
C VAL A 81 -0.28 -13.90 -5.50
N ILE A 82 0.61 -13.15 -6.18
CA ILE A 82 2.01 -13.55 -6.36
C ILE A 82 2.70 -13.71 -5.01
N GLU A 83 2.57 -12.72 -4.12
CA GLU A 83 3.12 -12.79 -2.76
C GLU A 83 2.60 -14.00 -1.98
N ALA A 84 1.28 -14.21 -1.94
CA ALA A 84 0.67 -15.34 -1.23
C ALA A 84 1.10 -16.70 -1.82
N THR A 85 1.27 -16.77 -3.14
CA THR A 85 1.79 -17.97 -3.83
C THR A 85 3.25 -18.23 -3.48
N LEU A 86 4.08 -17.19 -3.46
CA LEU A 86 5.47 -17.32 -3.02
C LEU A 86 5.55 -17.73 -1.55
N ALA A 87 4.70 -17.15 -0.69
CA ALA A 87 4.62 -17.54 0.72
C ALA A 87 4.24 -19.01 0.90
N SER A 88 3.30 -19.55 0.11
CA SER A 88 2.89 -20.96 0.22
C SER A 88 3.99 -21.96 -0.17
N VAL A 89 4.94 -21.53 -1.01
CA VAL A 89 6.10 -22.34 -1.41
C VAL A 89 7.28 -22.17 -0.46
N LEU A 90 7.55 -20.93 -0.01
CA LEU A 90 8.75 -20.57 0.75
C LEU A 90 8.57 -20.70 2.27
N VAL A 91 7.34 -20.60 2.77
CA VAL A 91 7.01 -20.60 4.20
C VAL A 91 6.25 -21.87 4.57
N ALA A 92 6.72 -22.57 5.60
CA ALA A 92 6.17 -23.86 6.01
C ALA A 92 5.67 -23.89 7.46
N GLY A 93 4.73 -24.79 7.73
CA GLY A 93 4.18 -25.06 9.06
C GLY A 93 3.37 -23.89 9.61
N TRP A 94 3.45 -23.66 10.92
CA TRP A 94 2.68 -22.60 11.62
C TRP A 94 2.97 -21.18 11.12
N ARG A 95 4.09 -20.96 10.44
CA ARG A 95 4.47 -19.64 9.89
C ARG A 95 3.60 -19.23 8.72
N LEU A 96 3.11 -20.19 7.93
CA LEU A 96 2.28 -19.90 6.76
C LEU A 96 0.95 -19.21 7.13
N PRO A 97 0.10 -19.75 8.03
CA PRO A 97 -1.14 -19.07 8.40
C PRO A 97 -0.89 -17.71 9.06
N ILE A 98 0.23 -17.52 9.78
CA ILE A 98 0.60 -16.20 10.32
C ILE A 98 0.96 -15.24 9.21
N THR A 99 1.78 -15.67 8.24
CA THR A 99 2.17 -14.85 7.07
C THR A 99 0.93 -14.42 6.30
N LEU A 100 0.03 -15.35 5.99
CA LEU A 100 -1.21 -15.04 5.26
C LEU A 100 -2.13 -14.12 6.08
N GLY A 101 -2.25 -14.35 7.39
CA GLY A 101 -3.03 -13.48 8.27
C GLY A 101 -2.47 -12.06 8.34
N GLU A 102 -1.15 -11.94 8.42
CA GLU A 102 -0.46 -10.65 8.41
C GLU A 102 -0.63 -9.89 7.10
N ILE A 103 -0.49 -10.56 5.94
CA ILE A 103 -0.77 -9.95 4.62
C ILE A 103 -2.17 -9.32 4.63
N VAL A 104 -3.19 -10.06 5.07
CA VAL A 104 -4.57 -9.55 5.13
C VAL A 104 -4.69 -8.36 6.09
N ILE A 105 -4.11 -8.46 7.29
CA ILE A 105 -4.13 -7.37 8.28
C ILE A 105 -3.47 -6.11 7.72
N LEU A 106 -2.30 -6.23 7.08
CA LEU A 106 -1.57 -5.10 6.51
C LEU A 106 -2.36 -4.44 5.38
N VAL A 107 -2.96 -5.22 4.47
CA VAL A 107 -3.81 -4.69 3.39
C VAL A 107 -4.98 -3.90 3.98
N VAL A 108 -5.66 -4.44 4.99
CA VAL A 108 -6.79 -3.76 5.65
C VAL A 108 -6.34 -2.48 6.36
N LEU A 109 -5.25 -2.52 7.13
CA LEU A 109 -4.74 -1.37 7.88
C LEU A 109 -4.25 -0.26 6.95
N LEU A 110 -3.48 -0.58 5.92
CA LEU A 110 -2.98 0.40 4.96
C LEU A 110 -4.13 0.98 4.14
N ASN A 111 -5.13 0.19 3.75
CA ASN A 111 -6.33 0.72 3.11
C ASN A 111 -7.12 1.63 4.05
N ALA A 112 -7.25 1.28 5.33
CA ALA A 112 -7.90 2.14 6.32
C ALA A 112 -7.18 3.49 6.48
N VAL A 113 -5.84 3.49 6.52
CA VAL A 113 -5.03 4.73 6.53
C VAL A 113 -5.23 5.53 5.25
N HIS A 114 -5.20 4.87 4.08
CA HIS A 114 -5.43 5.51 2.78
C HIS A 114 -6.78 6.21 2.72
N THR A 115 -7.85 5.52 3.17
CA THR A 115 -9.20 6.10 3.27
C THR A 115 -9.19 7.40 4.08
N GLN A 116 -8.43 7.47 5.18
CA GLN A 116 -8.35 8.68 5.99
C GLN A 116 -7.66 9.85 5.29
N PHE A 117 -6.72 9.60 4.37
CA PHE A 117 -6.10 10.69 3.59
C PHE A 117 -7.14 11.49 2.80
N HIS A 118 -8.21 10.82 2.38
CA HIS A 118 -9.27 11.36 1.55
C HIS A 118 -10.46 11.92 2.34
N LEU A 119 -10.46 11.86 3.67
CA LEU A 119 -11.54 12.42 4.48
C LEU A 119 -11.28 13.86 4.90
N LEU A 120 -12.32 14.70 4.90
CA LEU A 120 -12.24 16.07 5.43
C LEU A 120 -11.95 16.11 6.94
N ALA A 121 -12.49 15.15 7.70
CA ALA A 121 -12.31 15.06 9.14
C ALA A 121 -11.78 13.66 9.53
N PRO A 122 -10.48 13.37 9.32
CA PRO A 122 -9.92 12.07 9.67
C PRO A 122 -9.59 11.99 11.17
N TRP A 123 -9.90 10.85 11.77
CA TRP A 123 -9.55 10.53 13.17
C TRP A 123 -8.04 10.47 13.46
N LEU A 124 -7.18 10.41 12.42
CA LEU A 124 -5.72 10.38 12.55
C LEU A 124 -5.07 11.76 12.42
N GLU A 125 -5.84 12.84 12.23
CA GLU A 125 -5.32 14.19 11.94
C GLU A 125 -4.32 14.67 13.01
N GLU A 126 -4.51 14.29 14.26
CA GLU A 126 -3.61 14.66 15.37
C GLU A 126 -2.22 14.05 15.26
N ARG A 127 -2.05 12.96 14.50
CA ARG A 127 -0.77 12.25 14.38
C ARG A 127 0.14 12.91 13.34
N ARG A 128 1.32 13.37 13.77
CA ARG A 128 2.31 14.04 12.89
C ARG A 128 2.74 13.18 11.70
N TRP A 129 2.94 11.87 11.91
CA TRP A 129 3.32 10.94 10.85
C TRP A 129 2.22 10.86 9.79
N PHE A 130 0.95 10.82 10.21
CA PHE A 130 -0.21 10.78 9.33
C PHE A 130 -0.31 12.04 8.48
N ARG A 131 -0.24 13.24 9.10
CA ARG A 131 -0.23 14.50 8.34
C ARG A 131 0.90 14.57 7.31
N THR A 132 2.05 13.99 7.63
CA THR A 132 3.20 13.97 6.72
C THR A 132 2.99 12.99 5.57
N ALA A 133 2.50 11.78 5.84
CA ALA A 133 2.16 10.79 4.81
C ALA A 133 1.02 11.29 3.91
N ARG A 134 -0.03 11.87 4.50
CA ARG A 134 -1.14 12.49 3.78
C ARG A 134 -0.69 13.57 2.80
N ARG A 135 0.23 14.45 3.21
CA ARG A 135 0.78 15.48 2.31
C ARG A 135 1.61 14.89 1.16
N ARG A 136 2.33 13.78 1.39
CA ARG A 136 3.04 13.06 0.30
C ARG A 136 2.06 12.44 -0.67
N HIS A 137 0.98 11.87 -0.13
CA HIS A 137 -0.12 11.33 -0.91
C HIS A 137 -0.82 12.42 -1.72
N ASP A 138 -1.08 13.60 -1.16
CA ASP A 138 -1.63 14.73 -1.92
C ASP A 138 -0.73 15.08 -3.12
N PHE A 139 0.60 15.04 -2.97
CA PHE A 139 1.52 15.25 -4.10
C PHE A 139 1.51 14.12 -5.13
N HIS A 140 1.30 12.88 -4.68
CA HIS A 140 1.10 11.74 -5.57
C HIS A 140 -0.14 11.90 -6.47
N HIS A 141 -1.18 12.59 -5.99
CA HIS A 141 -2.34 12.90 -6.84
C HIS A 141 -2.01 13.81 -8.03
N ASP A 142 -0.92 14.58 -7.94
CA ASP A 142 -0.48 15.50 -8.97
C ASP A 142 0.68 14.95 -9.84
N ALA A 143 1.38 13.92 -9.37
CA ALA A 143 2.58 13.38 -10.00
C ALA A 143 2.83 11.90 -9.68
N ASP A 144 3.49 11.19 -10.60
CA ASP A 144 3.82 9.76 -10.49
C ASP A 144 4.98 9.49 -9.50
N VAL A 145 4.76 9.80 -8.22
CA VAL A 145 5.72 9.64 -7.10
C VAL A 145 4.99 9.21 -5.82
N ASN A 146 5.70 8.80 -4.76
CA ASN A 146 5.13 8.49 -3.45
C ASN A 146 4.00 7.45 -3.47
N PHE A 147 4.20 6.31 -4.13
CA PHE A 147 3.18 5.30 -4.33
C PHE A 147 2.77 4.57 -3.03
N MET A 148 3.55 4.62 -1.94
CA MET A 148 3.09 4.05 -0.68
C MET A 148 2.27 5.01 0.19
N VAL A 149 1.24 4.45 0.82
CA VAL A 149 0.41 5.11 1.85
C VAL A 149 1.07 5.11 3.24
N GLY A 150 1.97 4.15 3.48
CA GLY A 150 2.58 3.88 4.79
C GLY A 150 3.99 4.43 4.91
N ASP A 151 4.93 3.54 5.24
CA ASP A 151 6.34 3.90 5.10
C ASP A 151 6.71 3.93 3.61
N HIS A 152 7.47 4.96 3.23
CA HIS A 152 7.91 5.17 1.86
C HIS A 152 9.26 4.48 1.61
N PHE A 153 9.50 3.32 2.23
CA PHE A 153 10.75 2.60 2.07
C PHE A 153 10.99 2.24 0.60
N TRP A 154 10.01 1.60 -0.04
CA TRP A 154 10.12 1.19 -1.44
C TRP A 154 10.18 2.37 -2.41
N ASP A 155 9.47 3.46 -2.12
CA ASP A 155 9.61 4.69 -2.90
C ASP A 155 11.06 5.22 -2.89
N ARG A 156 11.77 5.10 -1.77
CA ARG A 156 13.18 5.50 -1.69
C ARG A 156 14.09 4.53 -2.42
N VAL A 157 13.86 3.23 -2.25
CA VAL A 157 14.65 2.17 -2.90
C VAL A 157 14.57 2.30 -4.42
N PHE A 158 13.38 2.57 -4.97
CA PHE A 158 13.16 2.66 -6.42
C PHE A 158 13.20 4.09 -6.98
N GLY A 159 13.55 5.08 -6.16
CA GLY A 159 13.72 6.46 -6.63
C GLY A 159 12.42 7.20 -6.99
N THR A 160 11.27 6.75 -6.48
CA THR A 160 9.95 7.39 -6.66
C THR A 160 9.56 8.25 -5.45
N PHE A 161 10.44 8.42 -4.46
CA PHE A 161 10.17 9.23 -3.27
C PHE A 161 10.32 10.73 -3.54
N HIS A 162 9.28 11.49 -3.20
CA HIS A 162 9.33 12.95 -3.14
C HIS A 162 8.98 13.45 -1.73
N GLY A 163 9.89 14.21 -1.14
CA GLY A 163 9.68 14.83 0.16
C GLY A 163 8.59 15.91 0.10
N VAL A 164 7.95 16.20 1.22
CA VAL A 164 7.17 17.44 1.38
C VAL A 164 7.99 18.38 2.23
N GLY A 165 8.24 19.59 1.72
CA GLY A 165 8.96 20.64 2.43
C GLY A 165 8.37 20.85 3.82
N ARG A 166 9.22 21.19 4.79
CA ARG A 166 8.74 21.69 6.08
C ARG A 166 8.13 23.06 5.83
N CYS A 167 6.80 23.18 5.93
CA CYS A 167 6.20 24.46 6.27
C CYS A 167 6.72 24.89 7.65
#